data_AF-A0A432QIY7-F1
#
_entry.id   AF-A0A432QIY7-F1
#
_cell.length_a   1.000
_cell.length_b   1.000
_cell.length_c   1.000
_cell.angle_alpha   90.00
_cell.angle_beta   90.00
_cell.angle_gamma   90.00
#
_symmetry.space_group_name_H-M   'P 1'
#
loop_
_entity.id
_entity.type
_entity.pdbx_description
1 polymer ?
#
loop_
_entity_poly.entity_id
_entity_poly.type
_entity_poly.pdbx_seq_one_letter_code
_entity_poly.pdbx_strand_id
1 'polypeptide(L)' 'MITYDVFNGDADGICALHQLRLHDPRPDAHLVTGVKRDICLLE' A
#
# COMPACT_ATOMS: atom_id res chain seq x y z
N MET A 1 -11.90 -10.32 8.19
CA MET A 1 -10.60 -10.64 7.56
C MET A 1 -9.81 -9.36 7.54
N ILE A 2 -8.58 -9.35 8.04
CA ILE A 2 -7.75 -8.14 8.08
C ILE A 2 -7.18 -7.92 6.67
N THR A 3 -7.25 -6.69 6.15
CA THR A 3 -6.74 -6.30 4.84
C THR A 3 -5.53 -5.38 4.99
N TYR A 4 -4.55 -5.55 4.10
CA TYR A 4 -3.32 -4.77 4.08
C TYR A 4 -3.12 -4.15 2.69
N ASP A 5 -2.77 -2.87 2.67
CA ASP A 5 -2.32 -2.16 1.48
C ASP A 5 -0.78 -2.04 1.56
N VAL A 6 -0.07 -2.85 0.77
CA VAL A 6 1.40 -2.96 0.81
C VAL A 6 2.02 -2.26 -0.40
N PHE A 7 2.91 -1.30 -0.18
CA PHE A 7 3.59 -0.58 -1.27
C PHE A 7 4.94 0.01 -0.83
N ASN A 8 5.87 0.15 -1.78
CA ASN A 8 7.25 0.57 -1.57
C ASN A 8 7.45 2.10 -1.53
N GLY A 9 6.53 2.86 -0.92
CA GLY A 9 6.68 4.27 -0.51
C GLY A 9 7.02 5.31 -1.58
N ASP A 10 7.26 4.90 -2.83
CA ASP A 10 7.63 5.76 -3.94
C ASP A 10 6.37 6.32 -4.63
N ALA A 11 6.60 7.24 -5.58
CA ALA A 11 5.51 7.91 -6.28
C ALA A 11 4.60 6.91 -7.00
N ASP A 12 5.17 5.86 -7.59
CA ASP A 12 4.42 4.85 -8.33
C ASP A 12 3.54 4.03 -7.37
N GLY A 13 4.08 3.59 -6.24
CA GLY A 13 3.34 2.86 -5.21
C GLY A 13 2.19 3.68 -4.60
N ILE A 14 2.42 4.97 -4.34
CA ILE A 14 1.37 5.88 -3.84
C ILE A 14 0.28 6.09 -4.89
N CYS A 15 0.66 6.30 -6.16
CA CYS A 15 -0.32 6.48 -7.24
C CYS A 15 -1.18 5.22 -7.45
N ALA A 16 -0.55 4.04 -7.44
CA ALA A 16 -1.25 2.78 -7.55
C ALA A 16 -2.25 2.55 -6.40
N LEU A 17 -1.84 2.82 -5.16
CA LEU A 17 -2.72 2.72 -4.00
C LEU A 17 -3.91 3.71 -4.10
N HIS A 18 -3.65 4.94 -4.53
CA HIS A 18 -4.71 5.93 -4.70
C HIS A 18 -5.74 5.49 -5.73
N GLN A 19 -5.29 5.02 -6.89
CA GLN A 19 -6.18 4.49 -7.93
C GLN A 19 -6.99 3.28 -7.44
N LEU A 20 -6.36 2.37 -6.70
CA LEU A 20 -7.04 1.23 -6.09
C LEU A 20 -8.16 1.68 -5.14
N ARG A 21 -7.89 2.63 -4.23
CA ARG A 21 -8.88 3.10 -3.25
C ARG A 21 -10.02 3.92 -3.85
N LEU A 22 -9.79 4.57 -4.99
CA LEU A 22 -10.87 5.21 -5.75
C LEU A 22 -11.80 4.17 -6.40
N HIS A 23 -11.24 3.07 -6.89
CA HIS A 23 -12.00 2.00 -7.53
C HIS A 23 -12.71 1.09 -6.53
N ASP A 24 -12.02 0.74 -5.45
CA ASP A 24 -12.49 -0.14 -4.39
C ASP A 24 -12.13 0.47 -3.01
N PRO A 25 -13.03 1.29 -2.46
CA PRO A 25 -12.78 1.96 -1.18
C PRO A 25 -12.63 0.96 -0.02
N ARG A 26 -11.47 1.00 0.64
CA ARG A 26 -11.13 0.13 1.77
C ARG A 26 -10.70 0.95 2.99
N PRO A 27 -11.65 1.52 3.76
CA PRO A 27 -11.33 2.41 4.88
C PRO A 27 -10.59 1.69 6.02
N ASP A 28 -10.82 0.39 6.19
CA ASP A 28 -10.26 -0.41 7.28
C ASP A 28 -8.94 -1.13 6.92
N ALA A 29 -8.39 -0.89 5.72
CA ALA A 29 -7.13 -1.50 5.30
C ALA A 29 -5.93 -0.89 6.03
N HIS A 30 -5.08 -1.74 6.60
CA HIS A 30 -3.84 -1.32 7.24
C HIS A 30 -2.77 -1.00 6.19
N LEU A 31 -2.19 0.20 6.28
CA LEU A 31 -1.09 0.60 5.40
C LEU A 31 0.23 -0.04 5.86
N VAL A 32 0.91 -0.71 4.94
CA VAL A 32 2.28 -1.22 5.14
C VAL A 32 3.16 -0.62 4.07
N THR A 33 4.15 0.15 4.47
CA THR A 33 5.05 0.82 3.53
C THR A 33 6.46 0.96 4.09
N GLY A 34 7.42 1.12 3.20
CA GLY A 34 8.83 1.31 3.51
C GLY A 34 9.51 2.13 2.43
N VAL A 35 10.76 2.54 2.66
CA VAL A 35 11.53 3.24 1.63
C VAL A 35 11.76 2.31 0.45
N LYS A 36 11.84 2.85 -0.77
CA LYS A 36 11.99 2.08 -2.02
C LYS A 36 13.08 0.99 -2.01
N ARG A 37 14.11 1.15 -1.16
CA ARG A 37 15.24 0.21 -1.01
C ARG A 37 14.97 -0.94 -0.03
N ASP A 38 13.92 -0.84 0.77
CA ASP A 38 13.49 -1.88 1.71
C ASP A 38 12.46 -2.77 1.02
N ILE A 39 12.90 -3.93 0.53
CA ILE A 39 12.07 -4.88 -0.21
C ILE A 39 11.34 -5.89 0.70
N CYS A 40 11.74 -6.00 1.96
CA CYS A 40 11.17 -6.94 2.92
C CYS A 40 10.09 -6.26 3.78
N LEU A 41 8.96 -5.91 3.15
CA LEU A 41 7.85 -5.21 3.83
C LEU A 41 6.97 -6.14 4.69
N LEU A 42 7.11 -7.46 4.53
CA LEU A 42 6.35 -8.49 5.24
C LEU A 42 7.34 -9.57 5.74
N GLU A 43 7.07 -10.10 6.94
CA GLU A 43 7.74 -11.27 7.54
C GLU A 43 6.73 -12.41 7.76
#